data_AF-A0A9E2I6F0-F1
#
_entry.id   AF-A0A9E2I6F0-F1
#
_cell.length_a   1.000
_cell.length_b   1.000
_cell.length_c   1.000
_cell.angle_alpha   90.00
_cell.angle_beta   90.00
_cell.angle_gamma   90.00
#
_symmetry.space_group_name_H-M   'P 1'
#
loop_
_entity.id
_entity.type
_entity.pdbx_description
1 polymer ?
#
loop_
_entity_poly.entity_id
_entity_poly.type
_entity_poly.pdbx_seq_one_letter_code
_entity_poly.pdbx_strand_id
1 'polypeptide(L)'
;MPISYDERRKRREELRKSLPPALQPHIALRNVEAVSCLSPKAQEVLLDALTIGRIRISIALDYLNEHPQATSEEILQAHSSLDVEFPMPPTYPGTLNEGVVDPDAVRQMAALIQSCFADMPRVSAEALAASDTMSDLIAVQAAHQRLFQSPHGKTDFIMIAFYKLLQKDLSRLNQIISDNVSLQQSILSSGMEWTKQSIP
;
A
#
# COMPACT_ATOMS: atom_id res chain seq x y z
N MET A 1 -2.87 31.05 -22.59
CA MET A 1 -3.99 30.13 -22.90
C MET A 1 -3.59 28.73 -22.47
N PRO A 2 -4.43 27.99 -21.72
CA PRO A 2 -4.12 26.61 -21.35
C PRO A 2 -4.16 25.72 -22.59
N ILE A 3 -3.05 25.05 -22.89
CA ILE A 3 -2.89 24.15 -24.03
C ILE A 3 -3.92 23.01 -23.91
N SER A 4 -4.67 22.74 -24.99
CA SER A 4 -5.66 21.67 -25.01
C SER A 4 -5.01 20.32 -24.71
N TYR A 5 -5.75 19.40 -24.07
CA TYR A 5 -5.25 18.07 -23.75
C TYR A 5 -4.75 17.33 -25.00
N ASP A 6 -5.46 17.49 -26.13
CA ASP A 6 -5.13 16.84 -27.40
C ASP A 6 -3.84 17.41 -28.03
N GLU A 7 -3.59 18.70 -27.87
CA GLU A 7 -2.35 19.35 -28.34
C GLU A 7 -1.15 18.89 -27.50
N ARG A 8 -1.31 18.75 -26.18
CA ARG A 8 -0.27 18.18 -25.31
C ARG A 8 0.05 16.73 -25.67
N ARG A 9 -0.97 15.94 -26.00
CA ARG A 9 -0.80 14.55 -26.42
C ARG A 9 -0.04 14.45 -27.74
N LYS A 10 -0.45 15.20 -28.77
CA LYS A 10 0.25 15.23 -30.07
C LYS A 10 1.72 15.65 -29.92
N ARG A 11 1.99 16.70 -29.14
CA ARG A 11 3.36 17.16 -28.85
C ARG A 11 4.22 16.06 -28.21
N ARG A 12 3.66 15.28 -27.27
CA ARG A 12 4.37 14.17 -26.62
C ARG A 12 4.58 12.99 -27.56
N GLU A 13 3.66 12.73 -28.47
CA GLU A 13 3.83 11.68 -29.49
C GLU A 13 4.91 12.06 -30.51
N GLU A 14 5.02 13.33 -30.89
CA GLU A 14 6.10 13.87 -31.72
C GLU A 14 7.45 13.80 -31.00
N LEU A 15 7.51 14.21 -29.73
CA LEU A 15 8.72 14.10 -28.91
C LEU A 15 9.16 12.65 -28.69
N ARG A 16 8.22 11.69 -28.64
CA ARG A 16 8.58 10.27 -28.56
C ARG A 16 9.27 9.80 -29.84
N LYS A 17 8.89 10.35 -31.01
CA LYS A 17 9.54 10.02 -32.29
C LYS A 17 10.94 10.60 -32.40
N SER A 18 11.25 11.70 -31.69
CA SER A 18 12.60 12.28 -31.63
C SER A 18 13.54 11.57 -30.65
N LEU A 19 13.03 10.67 -29.81
CA LEU A 19 13.85 9.86 -28.90
C LEU A 19 14.53 8.69 -29.65
N PRO A 20 15.68 8.19 -29.17
CA PRO A 20 16.33 7.00 -29.69
C PRO A 20 15.34 5.83 -29.82
N PRO A 21 15.33 5.09 -30.95
CA PRO A 21 14.33 4.05 -31.21
C PRO A 21 14.32 2.94 -30.15
N ALA A 22 15.48 2.68 -29.53
CA ALA A 22 15.62 1.72 -28.45
C ALA A 22 14.88 2.14 -27.15
N LEU A 23 14.67 3.43 -26.92
CA LEU A 23 13.99 3.97 -25.73
C LEU A 23 12.47 4.11 -25.90
N GLN A 24 11.99 4.24 -27.15
CA GLN A 24 10.58 4.46 -27.47
C GLN A 24 9.59 3.41 -26.89
N PRO A 25 9.89 2.09 -26.89
CA PRO A 25 8.95 1.10 -26.36
C PRO A 25 8.93 1.06 -24.81
N HIS A 26 9.99 1.53 -24.15
CA HIS A 26 10.12 1.45 -22.69
C HIS A 26 9.59 2.68 -21.96
N ILE A 27 9.34 3.79 -22.67
CA ILE A 27 8.94 5.07 -22.06
C ILE A 27 7.44 5.33 -22.23
N ALA A 28 6.74 5.48 -21.10
CA ALA A 28 5.35 5.95 -21.09
C ALA A 28 5.24 7.42 -21.51
N LEU A 29 4.18 7.80 -22.22
CA LEU A 29 3.94 9.17 -22.74
C LEU A 29 4.06 10.28 -21.69
N ARG A 30 3.74 9.98 -20.42
CA ARG A 30 3.88 10.93 -19.30
C ARG A 30 5.33 11.34 -19.01
N ASN A 31 6.29 10.49 -19.35
CA ASN A 31 7.71 10.68 -19.04
C ASN A 31 8.53 11.12 -20.27
N VAL A 32 7.94 11.10 -21.47
CA VAL A 32 8.64 11.43 -22.73
C VAL A 32 9.24 12.83 -22.70
N GLU A 33 8.51 13.80 -22.16
CA GLU A 33 8.95 15.19 -22.07
C GLU A 33 10.17 15.31 -21.16
N ALA A 34 10.15 14.67 -19.99
CA ALA A 34 11.28 14.64 -19.06
C ALA A 34 12.51 13.93 -19.66
N VAL A 35 12.31 12.80 -20.36
CA VAL A 35 13.41 12.09 -21.03
C VAL A 35 13.99 12.93 -22.17
N SER A 36 13.15 13.66 -22.92
CA SER A 36 13.62 14.52 -24.02
C SER A 36 14.45 15.71 -23.54
N CYS A 37 14.27 16.13 -22.28
CA CYS A 37 15.08 17.18 -21.65
C CYS A 37 16.44 16.66 -21.14
N LEU A 38 16.64 15.34 -21.07
CA LEU A 38 17.94 14.77 -20.68
C LEU A 38 18.97 14.92 -21.80
N SER A 39 20.25 15.02 -21.40
CA SER A 39 21.36 14.98 -22.35
C SER A 39 21.41 13.64 -23.11
N PRO A 40 21.94 13.58 -24.34
CA PRO A 40 22.05 12.33 -25.09
C PRO A 40 22.78 11.22 -24.33
N LYS A 41 23.83 11.59 -23.57
CA LYS A 41 24.58 10.67 -22.71
C LYS A 41 23.72 10.10 -21.58
N ALA A 42 22.89 10.93 -20.94
CA ALA A 42 21.97 10.49 -19.89
C ALA A 42 20.84 9.60 -20.44
N GLN A 43 20.42 9.82 -21.70
CA GLN A 43 19.46 8.93 -22.37
C GLN A 43 20.06 7.54 -22.65
N GLU A 44 21.33 7.45 -23.05
CA GLU A 44 22.04 6.18 -23.22
C GLU A 44 22.18 5.43 -21.89
N VAL A 45 22.57 6.14 -20.82
CA VAL A 45 22.67 5.54 -19.48
C VAL A 45 21.31 5.02 -18.98
N LEU A 46 20.22 5.77 -19.24
CA LEU A 46 18.86 5.33 -18.91
C LEU A 46 18.46 4.08 -19.69
N LEU A 47 18.85 3.99 -20.96
CA LEU A 47 18.62 2.80 -21.79
C LEU A 47 19.37 1.59 -21.21
N ASP A 48 20.65 1.76 -20.90
CA ASP A 48 21.47 0.69 -20.31
C ASP A 48 20.85 0.19 -19.00
N ALA A 49 20.45 1.10 -18.11
CA ALA A 49 19.81 0.74 -16.85
C ALA A 49 18.46 0.01 -17.05
N LEU A 50 17.67 0.38 -18.07
CA LEU A 50 16.44 -0.32 -18.45
C LEU A 50 16.69 -1.72 -19.03
N THR A 51 17.82 -1.93 -19.70
CA THR A 51 18.18 -3.26 -20.24
C THR A 51 18.76 -4.20 -19.19
N ILE A 52 19.47 -3.66 -18.20
CA ILE A 52 20.12 -4.44 -17.13
C ILE A 52 19.11 -4.87 -16.05
N GLY A 53 18.10 -4.04 -15.75
CA GLY A 53 17.16 -4.34 -14.67
C GLY A 53 15.81 -3.61 -14.74
N ARG A 54 14.85 -4.04 -13.92
CA ARG A 54 13.57 -3.34 -13.76
C ARG A 54 13.76 -2.09 -12.90
N ILE A 55 13.85 -0.92 -13.53
CA ILE A 55 13.91 0.37 -12.85
C ILE A 55 12.62 1.18 -13.01
N ARG A 56 12.25 1.93 -11.96
CA ARG A 56 11.19 2.96 -12.02
C ARG A 56 11.72 4.19 -12.75
N ILE A 57 11.17 4.46 -13.93
CA ILE A 57 11.60 5.56 -14.81
C ILE A 57 11.56 6.94 -14.12
N SER A 58 10.59 7.20 -13.24
CA SER A 58 10.53 8.48 -12.52
C SER A 58 11.74 8.69 -11.61
N ILE A 59 12.16 7.65 -10.88
CA ILE A 59 13.31 7.69 -9.98
C ILE A 59 14.60 7.90 -10.77
N ALA A 60 14.75 7.17 -11.87
CA ALA A 60 15.91 7.32 -12.74
C ALA A 60 15.98 8.72 -13.38
N LEU A 61 14.83 9.32 -13.71
CA LEU A 61 14.77 10.69 -14.22
C LEU A 61 15.14 11.73 -13.17
N ASP A 62 14.62 11.59 -11.95
CA ASP A 62 14.95 12.49 -10.83
C ASP A 62 16.45 12.40 -10.51
N TYR A 63 17.00 11.18 -10.45
CA TYR A 63 18.41 10.94 -10.19
C TYR A 63 19.32 11.49 -11.30
N LEU A 64 18.97 11.29 -12.58
CA LEU A 64 19.74 11.83 -13.71
C LEU A 64 19.65 13.35 -13.81
N ASN A 65 18.58 13.96 -13.29
CA ASN A 65 18.44 15.41 -13.23
C ASN A 65 19.35 16.01 -12.13
N GLU A 66 19.50 15.32 -11.01
CA GLU A 66 20.40 15.72 -9.91
C GLU A 66 21.87 15.35 -10.19
N HIS A 67 22.11 14.23 -10.89
CA HIS A 67 23.41 13.68 -11.22
C HIS A 67 23.53 13.41 -12.73
N PRO A 68 23.74 14.45 -13.55
CA PRO A 68 23.74 14.34 -15.03
C PRO A 68 24.91 13.53 -15.61
N GLN A 69 25.89 13.13 -14.79
CA GLN A 69 27.00 12.25 -15.17
C GLN A 69 26.91 10.86 -14.53
N ALA A 70 25.78 10.51 -13.92
CA ALA A 70 25.61 9.21 -13.29
C ALA A 70 25.77 8.06 -14.30
N THR A 71 26.26 6.93 -13.81
CA THR A 71 26.39 5.68 -14.59
C THR A 71 25.16 4.79 -14.44
N SER A 72 25.01 3.79 -15.31
CA SER A 72 23.84 2.88 -15.29
C SER A 72 23.82 2.03 -14.02
N GLU A 73 24.99 1.68 -13.49
CA GLU A 73 25.16 1.00 -12.20
C GLU A 73 24.78 1.90 -11.02
N GLU A 74 25.12 3.20 -11.06
CA GLU A 74 24.71 4.16 -10.02
C GLU A 74 23.20 4.36 -9.99
N ILE A 75 22.52 4.36 -11.15
CA ILE A 75 21.05 4.40 -11.22
C ILE A 75 20.44 3.13 -10.62
N LEU A 76 21.01 1.96 -10.92
CA LEU A 76 20.55 0.68 -10.37
C LEU A 76 20.81 0.57 -8.87
N GLN A 77 21.95 1.09 -8.40
CA GLN A 77 22.26 1.20 -6.98
C GLN A 77 21.31 2.18 -6.30
N ALA A 78 21.10 3.38 -6.84
CA ALA A 78 20.13 4.33 -6.30
C ALA A 78 18.72 3.73 -6.24
N HIS A 79 18.34 2.94 -7.25
CA HIS A 79 17.07 2.22 -7.24
C HIS A 79 17.03 1.12 -6.17
N SER A 80 18.13 0.40 -5.95
CA SER A 80 18.26 -0.65 -4.94
C SER A 80 18.34 -0.06 -3.52
N SER A 81 18.96 1.11 -3.36
CA SER A 81 18.98 1.92 -2.13
C SER A 81 17.63 2.56 -1.84
N LEU A 82 16.75 2.72 -2.83
CA LEU A 82 15.36 3.14 -2.58
C LEU A 82 14.44 1.96 -2.19
N ASP A 83 14.89 0.72 -2.39
CA ASP A 83 14.32 -0.46 -1.71
C ASP A 83 14.89 -0.61 -0.28
N VAL A 84 15.93 0.14 0.10
CA VAL A 84 16.56 0.15 1.43
C VAL A 84 16.91 1.57 1.87
N GLU A 85 15.90 2.33 2.32
CA GLU A 85 15.95 3.55 3.15
C GLU A 85 14.86 4.55 2.73
N PHE A 86 13.60 4.18 2.98
CA PHE A 86 12.72 5.20 3.54
C PHE A 86 13.33 5.61 4.88
N PRO A 87 13.56 6.92 5.15
CA PRO A 87 13.77 7.35 6.51
C PRO A 87 12.59 6.80 7.29
N MET A 88 12.86 5.97 8.30
CA MET A 88 11.83 5.53 9.22
C MET A 88 11.07 6.79 9.64
N PRO A 89 9.75 6.91 9.39
CA PRO A 89 8.96 7.90 10.10
C PRO A 89 9.25 7.72 11.59
N PRO A 90 9.29 8.82 12.38
CA PRO A 90 9.75 8.79 13.78
C PRO A 90 9.16 7.57 14.45
N THR A 91 10.03 6.66 14.91
CA THR A 91 9.71 5.32 15.41
C THR A 91 8.30 5.27 15.99
N TYR A 92 7.33 4.97 15.14
CA TYR A 92 6.01 4.57 15.61
C TYR A 92 6.24 3.15 16.12
N PRO A 93 5.87 2.83 17.37
CA PRO A 93 6.07 1.49 17.92
C PRO A 93 5.32 0.51 17.01
N GLY A 94 6.09 -0.15 16.16
CA GLY A 94 5.60 -0.77 14.94
C GLY A 94 6.71 -1.50 14.19
N THR A 95 7.83 -1.80 14.85
CA THR A 95 8.44 -3.10 14.64
C THR A 95 7.40 -4.13 15.06
N LEU A 96 7.15 -5.11 14.20
CA LEU A 96 6.68 -6.42 14.63
C LEU A 96 7.76 -6.94 15.59
N ASN A 97 7.70 -6.51 16.85
CA ASN A 97 8.47 -7.11 17.90
C ASN A 97 7.97 -8.53 18.00
N GLU A 98 8.76 -9.46 17.47
CA GLU A 98 8.83 -10.80 18.02
C GLU A 98 8.92 -10.65 19.56
N GLY A 99 7.86 -11.02 20.25
CA GLY A 99 7.92 -11.39 21.66
C GLY A 99 7.15 -10.53 22.68
N VAL A 100 6.55 -9.38 22.35
CA VAL A 100 5.69 -8.68 23.32
C VAL A 100 4.44 -8.16 22.64
N VAL A 101 3.38 -8.96 22.72
CA VAL A 101 2.03 -8.51 22.38
C VAL A 101 1.69 -7.35 23.31
N ASP A 102 1.36 -6.18 22.76
CA ASP A 102 0.96 -5.02 23.55
C ASP A 102 -0.18 -5.41 24.50
N PRO A 103 0.02 -5.33 25.83
CA PRO A 103 -0.99 -5.72 26.81
C PRO A 103 -2.32 -4.96 26.62
N ASP A 104 -2.27 -3.74 26.10
CA ASP A 104 -3.48 -2.97 25.86
C ASP A 104 -4.24 -3.47 24.62
N ALA A 105 -3.53 -3.83 23.56
CA ALA A 105 -4.12 -4.46 22.38
C ALA A 105 -4.82 -5.79 22.74
N VAL A 106 -4.19 -6.61 23.61
CA VAL A 106 -4.80 -7.85 24.14
C VAL A 106 -6.07 -7.54 24.94
N ARG A 107 -6.05 -6.54 25.83
CA ARG A 107 -7.24 -6.18 26.63
C ARG A 107 -8.39 -5.71 25.77
N GLN A 108 -8.11 -4.92 24.75
CA GLN A 108 -9.12 -4.42 23.83
C GLN A 108 -9.67 -5.55 22.95
N MET A 109 -8.81 -6.44 22.46
CA MET A 109 -9.24 -7.64 21.75
C MET A 109 -10.11 -8.55 22.62
N ALA A 110 -9.74 -8.74 23.89
CA ALA A 110 -10.54 -9.48 24.86
C ALA A 110 -11.92 -8.83 25.08
N ALA A 111 -12.02 -7.50 25.09
CA ALA A 111 -13.30 -6.81 25.17
C ALA A 111 -14.16 -7.06 23.91
N LEU A 112 -13.55 -7.06 22.71
CA LEU A 112 -14.25 -7.41 21.47
C LEU A 112 -14.74 -8.87 21.50
N ILE A 113 -13.91 -9.81 21.93
CA ILE A 113 -14.29 -11.22 22.10
C ILE A 113 -15.50 -11.33 23.04
N GLN A 114 -15.49 -10.66 24.19
CA GLN A 114 -16.61 -10.71 25.14
C GLN A 114 -17.88 -10.07 24.57
N SER A 115 -17.75 -9.09 23.68
CA SER A 115 -18.92 -8.52 22.98
C SER A 115 -19.56 -9.52 22.01
N CYS A 116 -18.79 -10.49 21.50
CA CYS A 116 -19.30 -11.60 20.68
C CYS A 116 -19.72 -12.82 21.51
N PHE A 117 -19.13 -13.01 22.69
CA PHE A 117 -19.40 -14.17 23.56
C PHE A 117 -19.70 -13.68 24.97
N ALA A 118 -20.94 -13.22 25.19
CA ALA A 118 -21.34 -12.55 26.43
C ALA A 118 -21.12 -13.39 27.70
N ASP A 119 -21.22 -14.72 27.60
CA ASP A 119 -21.01 -15.64 28.72
C ASP A 119 -19.52 -15.95 28.99
N MET A 120 -18.60 -15.45 28.17
CA MET A 120 -17.17 -15.74 28.30
C MET A 120 -16.53 -14.94 29.45
N PRO A 121 -15.91 -15.62 30.44
CA PRO A 121 -15.18 -14.94 31.51
C PRO A 121 -14.00 -14.12 30.97
N ARG A 122 -13.71 -12.99 31.63
CA ARG A 122 -12.65 -12.07 31.21
C ARG A 122 -11.28 -12.73 31.04
N VAL A 123 -10.92 -13.59 31.99
CA VAL A 123 -9.63 -14.31 31.99
C VAL A 123 -9.51 -15.23 30.77
N SER A 124 -10.62 -15.88 30.36
CA SER A 124 -10.64 -16.73 29.16
C SER A 124 -10.54 -15.91 27.88
N ALA A 125 -11.19 -14.74 27.83
CA ALA A 125 -11.12 -13.85 26.68
C ALA A 125 -9.71 -13.25 26.51
N GLU A 126 -9.04 -12.89 27.61
CA GLU A 126 -7.66 -12.41 27.58
C GLU A 126 -6.67 -13.51 27.18
N ALA A 127 -6.86 -14.74 27.68
CA ALA A 127 -6.07 -15.89 27.26
C ALA A 127 -6.25 -16.21 25.77
N LEU A 128 -7.49 -16.14 25.26
CA LEU A 128 -7.76 -16.32 23.83
C LEU A 128 -7.14 -15.20 23.00
N ALA A 129 -7.31 -13.94 23.40
CA ALA A 129 -6.70 -12.79 22.73
C ALA A 129 -5.17 -12.89 22.67
N ALA A 130 -4.52 -13.38 23.73
CA ALA A 130 -3.08 -13.56 23.78
C ALA A 130 -2.57 -14.79 23.00
N SER A 131 -3.46 -15.63 22.45
CA SER A 131 -3.07 -16.83 21.72
C SER A 131 -2.51 -16.52 20.33
N ASP A 132 -1.65 -17.40 19.82
CA ASP A 132 -1.08 -17.30 18.47
C ASP A 132 -2.17 -17.24 17.39
N THR A 133 -3.33 -17.87 17.61
CA THR A 133 -4.44 -17.84 16.65
C THR A 133 -5.05 -16.46 16.46
N MET A 134 -4.81 -15.53 17.40
CA MET A 134 -5.35 -14.18 17.38
C MET A 134 -4.30 -13.14 16.97
N SER A 135 -3.04 -13.52 16.73
CA SER A 135 -1.94 -12.60 16.42
C SER A 135 -2.24 -11.72 15.21
N ASP A 136 -2.79 -12.32 14.15
CA ASP A 136 -3.12 -11.62 12.91
C ASP A 136 -4.26 -10.60 13.14
N LEU A 137 -5.25 -10.96 13.96
CA LEU A 137 -6.36 -10.07 14.25
C LEU A 137 -5.92 -8.90 15.14
N ILE A 138 -5.01 -9.13 16.08
CA ILE A 138 -4.38 -8.08 16.88
C ILE A 138 -3.57 -7.13 15.98
N ALA A 139 -2.82 -7.66 15.02
CA ALA A 139 -2.07 -6.84 14.06
C ALA A 139 -3.00 -5.94 13.23
N VAL A 140 -4.14 -6.48 12.77
CA VAL A 140 -5.18 -5.71 12.05
C VAL A 140 -5.77 -4.62 12.94
N GLN A 141 -6.13 -4.95 14.18
CA GLN A 141 -6.65 -3.95 15.14
C GLN A 141 -5.64 -2.82 15.36
N ALA A 142 -4.36 -3.14 15.57
CA ALA A 142 -3.30 -2.16 15.75
C ALA A 142 -3.10 -1.29 14.50
N ALA A 143 -3.22 -1.86 13.30
CA ALA A 143 -3.15 -1.11 12.05
C ALA A 143 -4.33 -0.13 11.89
N HIS A 144 -5.56 -0.57 12.21
CA HIS A 144 -6.73 0.29 12.21
C HIS A 144 -6.57 1.47 13.18
N GLN A 145 -6.08 1.22 14.39
CA GLN A 145 -5.87 2.28 15.37
C GLN A 145 -4.82 3.31 14.94
N ARG A 146 -3.71 2.83 14.38
CA ARG A 146 -2.67 3.70 13.82
C ARG A 146 -3.21 4.61 12.72
N LEU A 147 -4.12 4.11 11.88
CA LEU A 147 -4.76 4.95 10.86
C LEU A 147 -5.54 6.11 11.49
N PHE A 148 -6.34 5.84 12.52
CA PHE A 148 -7.14 6.89 13.17
C PHE A 148 -6.33 7.86 14.03
N GLN A 149 -5.18 7.43 14.54
CA GLN A 149 -4.24 8.26 15.29
C GLN A 149 -3.32 9.08 14.36
N SER A 150 -3.22 8.72 13.07
CA SER A 150 -2.39 9.43 12.10
C SER A 150 -2.88 10.86 11.89
N PRO A 151 -1.98 11.87 11.78
CA PRO A 151 -2.33 13.24 11.44
C PRO A 151 -3.14 13.36 10.14
N HIS A 152 -2.92 12.45 9.20
CA HIS A 152 -3.59 12.43 7.89
C HIS A 152 -4.80 11.50 7.85
N GLY A 153 -5.04 10.73 8.91
CA GLY A 153 -6.10 9.73 9.00
C GLY A 153 -7.51 10.29 8.80
N LYS A 154 -7.68 11.60 8.96
CA LYS A 154 -8.97 12.30 8.83
C LYS A 154 -9.15 13.04 7.50
N THR A 155 -8.20 12.95 6.57
CA THR A 155 -8.33 13.60 5.27
C THR A 155 -9.37 12.89 4.40
N ASP A 156 -10.11 13.65 3.59
CA ASP A 156 -11.21 13.11 2.78
C ASP A 156 -10.76 11.96 1.86
N PHE A 157 -9.61 12.09 1.22
CA PHE A 157 -9.07 11.05 0.35
C PHE A 157 -8.75 9.75 1.11
N ILE A 158 -8.14 9.86 2.29
CA ILE A 158 -7.81 8.69 3.12
C ILE A 158 -9.09 8.05 3.66
N MET A 159 -10.05 8.86 4.14
CA MET A 159 -11.31 8.34 4.67
C MET A 159 -12.16 7.67 3.59
N ILE A 160 -12.25 8.23 2.38
CA ILE A 160 -12.97 7.62 1.26
C ILE A 160 -12.28 6.31 0.83
N ALA A 161 -10.95 6.30 0.70
CA ALA A 161 -10.20 5.11 0.34
C ALA A 161 -10.33 4.01 1.40
N PHE A 162 -10.21 4.37 2.68
CA PHE A 162 -10.36 3.45 3.81
C PHE A 162 -11.79 2.91 3.90
N TYR A 163 -12.80 3.76 3.73
CA TYR A 163 -14.19 3.34 3.67
C TYR A 163 -14.42 2.32 2.54
N LYS A 164 -13.87 2.58 1.34
CA LYS A 164 -14.01 1.65 0.22
C LYS A 164 -13.27 0.33 0.45
N LEU A 165 -12.13 0.37 1.13
CA LEU A 165 -11.39 -0.83 1.56
C LEU A 165 -12.24 -1.66 2.52
N LEU A 166 -12.81 -1.05 3.56
CA LEU A 166 -13.68 -1.74 4.52
C LEU A 166 -14.90 -2.37 3.84
N GLN A 167 -15.52 -1.69 2.87
CA GLN A 167 -16.62 -2.27 2.10
C GLN A 167 -16.19 -3.55 1.37
N LYS A 168 -15.02 -3.52 0.72
CA LYS A 168 -14.48 -4.68 -0.01
C LYS A 168 -14.17 -5.85 0.94
N ASP A 169 -13.55 -5.55 2.08
CA ASP A 169 -13.18 -6.56 3.07
C ASP A 169 -14.42 -7.15 3.73
N LEU A 170 -15.45 -6.35 4.02
CA LEU A 170 -16.73 -6.83 4.51
C LEU A 170 -17.42 -7.75 3.51
N SER A 171 -17.45 -7.39 2.22
CA SER A 171 -18.00 -8.26 1.17
C SER A 171 -17.25 -9.60 1.10
N ARG A 172 -15.92 -9.58 1.21
CA ARG A 172 -15.10 -10.79 1.25
C ARG A 172 -15.40 -11.64 2.49
N LEU A 173 -15.52 -11.02 3.66
CA LEU A 173 -15.87 -11.70 4.90
C LEU A 173 -17.26 -12.34 4.81
N ASN A 174 -18.25 -11.62 4.27
CA ASN A 174 -19.59 -12.14 4.05
C ASN A 174 -19.62 -13.33 3.09
N GLN A 175 -18.75 -13.33 2.08
CA GLN A 175 -18.59 -14.49 1.20
C GLN A 175 -18.05 -15.71 1.97
N ILE A 176 -16.98 -15.52 2.75
CA ILE A 176 -16.39 -16.60 3.57
C ILE A 176 -17.42 -17.17 4.56
N ILE A 177 -18.20 -16.32 5.21
CA ILE A 177 -19.28 -16.74 6.12
C ILE A 177 -20.36 -17.49 5.33
N SER A 178 -20.78 -16.97 4.18
CA SER A 178 -21.80 -17.62 3.33
C SER A 178 -21.40 -19.03 2.89
N ASP A 179 -20.10 -19.25 2.68
CA ASP A 179 -19.56 -20.52 2.22
C ASP A 179 -19.33 -21.52 3.38
N ASN A 180 -19.45 -21.10 4.64
CA ASN A 180 -19.20 -21.93 5.81
C ASN A 180 -20.38 -21.93 6.80
N VAL A 181 -21.15 -23.02 6.78
CA VAL A 181 -22.33 -23.22 7.65
C VAL A 181 -21.99 -23.18 9.14
N SER A 182 -20.82 -23.71 9.55
CA SER A 182 -20.41 -23.66 10.95
C SER A 182 -20.19 -22.22 11.43
N LEU A 183 -19.56 -21.39 10.59
CA LEU A 183 -19.35 -19.98 10.93
C LEU A 183 -20.67 -19.20 11.00
N GLN A 184 -21.63 -19.50 10.13
CA GLN A 184 -22.97 -18.90 10.21
C GLN A 184 -23.63 -19.21 11.54
N GLN A 185 -23.60 -20.47 11.98
CA GLN A 185 -24.18 -20.86 13.26
C GLN A 185 -23.47 -20.19 14.45
N SER A 186 -22.14 -20.08 14.39
CA SER A 186 -21.36 -19.37 15.42
C SER A 186 -21.75 -17.88 15.50
N ILE A 187 -21.94 -17.20 14.36
CA ILE A 187 -22.32 -15.79 14.32
C ILE A 187 -23.74 -15.58 14.87
N LEU A 188 -24.69 -16.43 14.48
CA LEU A 188 -26.04 -16.36 15.03
C LEU A 188 -26.06 -16.61 16.54
N SER A 189 -25.25 -17.56 17.01
CA SER A 189 -25.13 -17.90 18.43
C SER A 189 -24.44 -16.80 19.25
N SER A 190 -23.57 -15.99 18.63
CA SER A 190 -22.97 -14.80 19.27
C SER A 190 -23.94 -13.63 19.44
N GLY A 191 -25.19 -13.74 19.00
CA GLY A 191 -26.18 -12.65 19.08
C GLY A 191 -25.94 -11.52 18.07
N MET A 192 -25.09 -11.74 17.06
CA MET A 192 -24.85 -10.78 15.99
C MET A 192 -25.90 -10.95 14.87
N GLU A 193 -26.49 -9.84 14.43
CA GLU A 193 -27.37 -9.84 13.25
C GLU A 193 -26.53 -9.93 11.96
N TRP A 194 -26.41 -11.14 11.39
CA TRP A 194 -25.83 -11.30 10.07
C TRP A 194 -26.89 -11.06 9.00
N THR A 195 -26.87 -9.86 8.41
CA THR A 195 -27.62 -9.58 7.18
C THR A 195 -26.68 -9.74 5.99
N LYS A 196 -27.07 -10.56 5.00
CA LYS A 196 -26.45 -10.54 3.66
C LYS A 196 -26.74 -9.18 3.03
N GLN A 197 -26.00 -8.15 3.41
CA GLN A 197 -26.06 -6.88 2.71
C GLN A 197 -25.36 -7.08 1.37
N SER A 198 -26.16 -7.22 0.31
CA SER A 198 -25.72 -6.94 -1.05
C SER A 198 -25.43 -5.44 -1.13
N ILE A 199 -24.18 -5.05 -0.90
CA ILE A 199 -23.74 -3.70 -1.19
C ILE A 199 -23.69 -3.60 -2.73
N PRO A 200 -24.44 -2.67 -3.36
CA PRO A 200 -24.47 -2.50 -4.81
C PRO A 200 -23.13 -2.11 -5.42
#